data_AF-S8DP00-F1
#
_entry.id   AF-S8DP00-F1
#
_cell.length_a   1.000
_cell.length_b   1.000
_cell.length_c   1.000
_cell.angle_alpha   90.00
_cell.angle_beta   90.00
_cell.angle_gamma   90.00
#
_symmetry.space_group_name_H-M   'P 1'
#
loop_
_entity.id
_entity.type
_entity.pdbx_description
1 polymer ?
#
loop_
_entity_poly.entity_id
_entity_poly.type
_entity_poly.pdbx_seq_one_letter_code
_entity_poly.pdbx_strand_id
1 'polypeptide(L)'
;MAMAALRREGSRLGAPLISPQPINPLRSSFASYEEPAFSGVRSISTQVVRNRMKSIKNIQKITKAMKMVAASKLRAIQTKVEKSRGLWQPFTALLGDSPSVDVKKNVIVTISSDRGLCGGINSTAVKISRALRKLNSGPEKETKYVILGEKAKAQLIRDSKRDIEFSITDLQKNPLNYTQVAVLADDILKNVEFDALRIVFNKFHSVISFVPTTSTILSPE
;
A
#
# COMPACT_ATOMS: atom_id res chain seq x y z
N MET A 1 -16.43 -72.74 32.50
CA MET A 1 -15.61 -72.67 33.73
C MET A 1 -15.29 -71.21 34.02
N ALA A 2 -15.76 -70.72 35.19
CA ALA A 2 -15.42 -69.53 36.01
C ALA A 2 -14.73 -68.29 35.36
N MET A 3 -15.30 -67.07 35.41
CA MET A 3 -15.53 -66.08 36.51
C MET A 3 -14.31 -65.18 36.89
N ALA A 4 -14.42 -63.90 36.47
CA ALA A 4 -14.23 -62.62 37.19
C ALA A 4 -12.94 -62.20 37.96
N ALA A 5 -12.63 -60.89 37.82
CA ALA A 5 -12.27 -59.88 38.86
C ALA A 5 -10.84 -59.24 38.92
N LEU A 6 -10.74 -57.98 38.44
CA LEU A 6 -10.40 -56.69 39.13
C LEU A 6 -9.33 -56.59 40.27
N ARG A 7 -8.39 -55.61 40.08
CA ARG A 7 -8.05 -54.42 40.96
C ARG A 7 -6.76 -54.35 41.84
N ARG A 8 -6.04 -53.19 41.70
CA ARG A 8 -5.44 -52.22 42.70
C ARG A 8 -3.98 -52.28 43.26
N GLU A 9 -3.27 -51.14 43.05
CA GLU A 9 -2.42 -50.24 43.89
C GLU A 9 -1.45 -50.66 45.04
N GLY A 10 -0.33 -49.90 45.18
CA GLY A 10 0.42 -49.59 46.44
C GLY A 10 1.95 -49.83 46.35
N SER A 11 2.87 -48.84 46.28
CA SER A 11 3.38 -47.79 47.20
C SER A 11 4.28 -48.26 48.37
N ARG A 12 5.56 -47.78 48.42
CA ARG A 12 6.24 -47.05 49.53
C ARG A 12 7.74 -47.38 49.75
N LEU A 13 8.54 -46.32 49.65
CA LEU A 13 9.57 -45.78 50.58
C LEU A 13 10.58 -46.71 51.28
N GLY A 14 11.86 -46.35 51.12
CA GLY A 14 12.93 -46.70 52.05
C GLY A 14 14.03 -45.61 52.07
N ALA A 15 14.23 -44.99 53.23
CA ALA A 15 15.46 -44.30 53.62
C ALA A 15 16.06 -45.08 54.81
N PRO A 16 17.40 -45.10 55.01
CA PRO A 16 17.92 -44.46 56.23
C PRO A 16 19.34 -43.85 56.15
N LEU A 17 19.54 -42.80 56.96
CA LEU A 17 20.63 -42.54 57.95
C LEU A 17 22.14 -42.56 57.57
N ILE A 18 22.72 -41.35 57.38
CA ILE A 18 23.77 -40.66 58.20
C ILE A 18 24.76 -41.56 59.00
N SER A 19 26.07 -41.64 58.72
CA SER A 19 27.22 -40.79 59.24
C SER A 19 28.53 -41.66 59.33
N PRO A 20 29.72 -41.18 59.79
CA PRO A 20 30.49 -39.97 59.43
C PRO A 20 32.04 -40.14 59.32
N GLN A 21 32.71 -39.11 58.75
CA GLN A 21 34.07 -38.57 59.09
C GLN A 21 35.37 -39.41 58.77
N PRO A 22 36.60 -38.83 58.75
CA PRO A 22 37.03 -37.49 58.34
C PRO A 22 38.49 -37.35 57.74
N ILE A 23 38.80 -36.14 57.23
CA ILE A 23 40.08 -35.36 57.27
C ILE A 23 41.37 -35.91 56.61
N ASN A 24 41.88 -35.20 55.58
CA ASN A 24 43.15 -34.47 55.74
C ASN A 24 43.36 -33.31 54.73
N PRO A 25 43.92 -32.16 55.18
CA PRO A 25 44.06 -30.94 54.40
C PRO A 25 45.42 -30.86 53.69
N LEU A 26 45.52 -30.03 52.64
CA LEU A 26 46.52 -28.95 52.49
C LEU A 26 46.67 -28.48 51.03
N ARG A 27 46.18 -27.26 50.80
CA ARG A 27 46.91 -26.13 50.20
C ARG A 27 47.49 -26.29 48.78
N SER A 28 46.86 -25.64 47.81
CA SER A 28 47.35 -24.34 47.29
C SER A 28 46.40 -23.83 46.19
N SER A 29 45.79 -22.69 46.46
CA SER A 29 44.97 -21.95 45.52
C SER A 29 45.83 -21.28 44.46
N PHE A 30 45.92 -21.89 43.28
CA PHE A 30 46.19 -21.15 42.05
C PHE A 30 44.85 -20.57 41.58
N ALA A 31 44.69 -19.27 41.79
CA ALA A 31 43.62 -18.50 41.19
C ALA A 31 43.91 -18.36 39.69
N SER A 32 43.32 -19.24 38.88
CA SER A 32 43.04 -18.94 37.48
C SER A 32 41.67 -18.26 37.44
N TYR A 33 41.68 -16.96 37.15
CA TYR A 33 40.49 -16.19 36.83
C TYR A 33 39.67 -16.92 35.75
N GLU A 34 38.49 -17.42 36.11
CA GLU A 34 37.46 -17.71 35.10
C GLU A 34 37.03 -16.37 34.50
N GLU A 35 37.42 -16.13 33.24
CA GLU A 35 36.77 -15.09 32.45
C GLU A 35 35.27 -15.42 32.36
N PRO A 36 34.37 -14.47 32.65
CA PRO A 36 32.95 -14.69 32.46
C PRO A 36 32.70 -14.81 30.96
N ALA A 37 32.46 -16.05 30.50
CA ALA A 37 32.05 -16.33 29.13
C ALA A 37 30.86 -15.43 28.77
N PHE A 38 31.07 -14.58 27.76
CA PHE A 38 30.14 -13.60 27.19
C PHE A 38 28.66 -13.98 27.37
N SER A 39 28.02 -13.43 28.40
CA SER A 39 26.57 -13.50 28.59
C SER A 39 25.90 -12.52 27.61
N GLY A 40 25.78 -12.92 26.35
CA GLY A 40 25.23 -12.04 25.31
C GLY A 40 24.57 -12.72 24.12
N VAL A 41 24.62 -14.04 23.99
CA VAL A 41 23.99 -14.72 22.86
C VAL A 41 22.52 -14.97 23.19
N ARG A 42 21.64 -14.08 22.71
CA ARG A 42 20.20 -14.39 22.65
C ARG A 42 20.02 -15.62 21.76
N SER A 43 19.84 -16.80 22.36
CA SER A 43 19.54 -18.02 21.61
C SER A 43 18.16 -17.88 20.98
N ILE A 44 18.10 -17.59 19.68
CA ILE A 44 16.85 -17.67 18.92
C ILE A 44 16.51 -19.14 18.67
N SER A 45 15.30 -19.54 19.02
CA SER A 45 14.80 -20.89 18.73
C SER A 45 14.85 -21.15 17.22
N THR A 46 15.48 -22.27 16.83
CA THR A 46 15.62 -22.71 15.44
C THR A 46 14.26 -22.91 14.76
N GLN A 47 13.21 -23.20 15.52
CA GLN A 47 11.85 -23.32 15.03
C GLN A 47 11.29 -21.98 14.53
N VAL A 48 11.60 -20.86 15.21
CA VAL A 48 11.15 -19.52 14.80
C VAL A 48 11.76 -19.15 13.44
N VAL A 49 13.05 -19.45 13.27
CA VAL A 49 13.76 -19.22 11.99
C VAL A 49 13.15 -20.09 10.89
N ARG A 50 12.90 -21.38 11.18
CA ARG A 50 12.26 -22.30 10.23
C ARG A 50 10.87 -21.83 9.79
N ASN A 51 10.06 -21.35 10.73
CA ASN A 51 8.72 -20.82 10.43
C ASN A 51 8.81 -19.55 9.57
N ARG A 52 9.73 -18.64 9.88
CA ARG A 52 9.95 -17.43 9.08
C ARG A 52 10.39 -17.76 7.65
N MET A 53 11.28 -18.74 7.47
CA MET A 53 11.68 -19.22 6.14
C MET A 53 10.49 -19.76 5.34
N LYS A 54 9.60 -20.54 5.98
CA LYS A 54 8.39 -21.05 5.32
C LYS A 54 7.45 -19.91 4.90
N SER A 55 7.23 -18.92 5.75
CA SER A 55 6.39 -17.76 5.44
C SER A 55 6.96 -16.93 4.28
N ILE A 56 8.27 -16.65 4.27
CA ILE A 56 8.92 -15.91 3.18
C ILE A 56 8.81 -16.68 1.85
N LYS A 57 9.02 -18.00 1.85
CA LYS A 57 8.83 -18.83 0.64
C LYS A 57 7.40 -18.76 0.10
N ASN A 58 6.39 -18.71 0.99
CA ASN A 58 4.99 -18.57 0.57
C ASN A 58 4.72 -17.18 -0.03
N ILE A 59 5.20 -16.11 0.62
CA ILE A 59 5.08 -14.73 0.10
C ILE A 59 5.78 -14.61 -1.27
N GLN A 60 6.94 -15.25 -1.45
CA GLN A 60 7.66 -15.28 -2.72
C GLN A 60 6.84 -15.95 -3.84
N LYS A 61 6.16 -17.07 -3.56
CA LYS A 61 5.29 -17.74 -4.54
C LYS A 61 4.09 -16.87 -4.93
N ILE A 62 3.44 -16.26 -3.94
CA ILE A 62 2.29 -15.38 -4.16
C ILE A 62 2.69 -14.17 -5.00
N THR A 63 3.79 -13.49 -4.64
CA THR A 63 4.29 -12.32 -5.40
C THR A 63 4.73 -12.69 -6.81
N LYS A 64 5.34 -13.87 -7.03
CA LYS A 64 5.65 -14.37 -8.38
C LYS A 64 4.40 -14.59 -9.22
N ALA A 65 3.36 -15.20 -8.64
CA ALA A 65 2.08 -15.36 -9.32
C ALA A 65 1.42 -14.01 -9.63
N MET A 66 1.38 -13.09 -8.65
CA MET A 66 0.84 -11.74 -8.84
C MET A 66 1.59 -10.95 -9.91
N LYS A 67 2.92 -11.09 -10.00
CA LYS A 67 3.73 -10.48 -11.08
C LYS A 67 3.26 -10.95 -12.45
N MET A 68 3.02 -12.25 -12.63
CA MET A 68 2.53 -12.80 -13.91
C MET A 68 1.12 -12.31 -14.24
N VAL A 69 0.23 -12.26 -13.24
CA VAL A 69 -1.14 -11.73 -13.41
C VAL A 69 -1.10 -10.25 -13.79
N ALA A 70 -0.30 -9.44 -13.10
CA ALA A 70 -0.15 -8.02 -13.39
C ALA A 70 0.45 -7.77 -14.78
N ALA A 71 1.46 -8.54 -15.18
CA ALA A 71 2.06 -8.45 -16.50
C ALA A 71 1.06 -8.78 -17.62
N SER A 72 0.23 -9.81 -17.44
CA SER A 72 -0.83 -10.15 -18.39
C SER A 72 -1.86 -9.04 -18.52
N LYS A 73 -2.32 -8.47 -17.39
CA LYS A 73 -3.27 -7.34 -17.38
C LYS A 73 -2.68 -6.09 -18.04
N LEU A 74 -1.41 -5.78 -17.79
CA LEU A 74 -0.74 -4.63 -18.40
C LEU A 74 -0.72 -4.74 -19.92
N ARG A 75 -0.37 -5.91 -20.47
CA ARG A 75 -0.37 -6.13 -21.93
C ARG A 75 -1.76 -5.91 -22.54
N ALA A 76 -2.80 -6.42 -21.89
CA ALA A 76 -4.18 -6.25 -22.34
C ALA A 76 -4.63 -4.78 -22.32
N ILE A 77 -4.23 -4.01 -21.29
CA ILE A 77 -4.61 -2.61 -21.13
C ILE A 77 -3.76 -1.70 -22.04
N GLN A 78 -2.48 -2.01 -22.23
CA GLN A 78 -1.57 -1.21 -23.06
C GLN A 78 -2.12 -0.99 -24.47
N THR A 79 -2.60 -2.07 -25.11
CA THR A 79 -3.21 -2.00 -26.45
C THR A 79 -4.43 -1.06 -26.48
N LYS A 80 -5.21 -1.02 -25.40
CA LYS A 80 -6.38 -0.13 -25.29
C LYS A 80 -5.97 1.33 -25.10
N VAL A 81 -4.96 1.57 -24.25
CA VAL A 81 -4.43 2.92 -23.99
C VAL A 81 -3.79 3.52 -25.24
N GLU A 82 -3.05 2.73 -26.02
CA GLU A 82 -2.45 3.20 -27.27
C GLU A 82 -3.53 3.62 -28.28
N LYS A 83 -4.59 2.83 -28.42
CA LYS A 83 -5.74 3.17 -29.27
C LYS A 83 -6.49 4.42 -28.79
N SER A 84 -6.60 4.64 -27.49
CA SER A 84 -7.33 5.80 -26.95
C SER A 84 -6.56 7.11 -27.07
N ARG A 85 -5.22 7.08 -27.22
CA ARG A 85 -4.40 8.31 -27.34
C ARG A 85 -4.77 9.16 -28.55
N GLY A 86 -5.07 8.53 -29.69
CA GLY A 86 -5.41 9.23 -30.93
C GLY A 86 -6.68 10.08 -30.82
N LEU A 87 -7.60 9.73 -29.90
CA LEU A 87 -8.83 10.49 -29.69
C LEU A 87 -8.57 11.84 -28.99
N TRP A 88 -7.60 11.89 -28.07
CA TRP A 88 -7.34 13.09 -27.26
C TRP A 88 -6.44 14.13 -27.96
N GLN A 89 -5.55 13.68 -28.84
CA GLN A 89 -4.57 14.57 -29.50
C GLN A 89 -5.20 15.75 -30.26
N PRO A 90 -6.29 15.59 -31.04
CA PRO A 90 -6.93 16.71 -31.72
C PRO A 90 -7.51 17.75 -30.75
N PHE A 91 -8.06 17.31 -29.61
CA PHE A 91 -8.58 18.22 -28.59
C PHE A 91 -7.46 19.05 -27.96
N THR A 92 -6.32 18.44 -27.64
CA THR A 92 -5.16 19.20 -27.14
C THR A 92 -4.62 20.18 -28.18
N ALA A 93 -4.64 19.83 -29.47
CA ALA A 93 -4.18 20.72 -30.53
C ALA A 93 -5.13 21.92 -30.72
N LEU A 94 -6.45 21.71 -30.54
CA LEU A 94 -7.47 22.75 -30.72
C LEU A 94 -7.60 23.66 -29.49
N LEU A 95 -7.68 23.07 -28.29
CA LEU A 95 -7.90 23.78 -27.03
C LEU A 95 -6.59 24.28 -26.39
N GLY A 96 -5.45 23.71 -26.79
CA GLY A 96 -4.18 23.91 -26.11
C GLY A 96 -4.12 23.21 -24.75
N ASP A 97 -2.96 23.30 -24.09
CA ASP A 97 -2.81 22.95 -22.68
C ASP A 97 -2.20 24.16 -21.97
N SER A 98 -3.01 24.82 -21.14
CA SER A 98 -2.63 26.04 -20.44
C SER A 98 -2.64 25.79 -18.92
N PRO A 99 -1.63 25.07 -18.39
CA PRO A 99 -1.59 24.69 -16.98
C PRO A 99 -1.40 25.88 -16.03
N SER A 100 -0.95 27.03 -16.53
CA SER A 100 -0.66 28.20 -15.71
C SER A 100 -1.80 29.23 -15.65
N VAL A 101 -2.98 28.93 -16.21
CA VAL A 101 -4.10 29.87 -16.15
C VAL A 101 -4.57 30.03 -14.71
N ASP A 102 -4.60 31.28 -14.28
CA ASP A 102 -5.08 31.65 -12.96
C ASP A 102 -6.59 31.88 -13.00
N VAL A 103 -7.34 31.08 -12.25
CA VAL A 103 -8.80 31.15 -12.21
C VAL A 103 -9.31 31.13 -10.78
N LYS A 104 -10.53 31.63 -10.57
CA LYS A 104 -11.15 31.73 -9.25
C LYS A 104 -11.63 30.37 -8.76
N LYS A 105 -12.33 29.60 -9.60
CA LYS A 105 -12.85 28.27 -9.27
C LYS A 105 -12.02 27.17 -9.96
N ASN A 106 -11.18 26.48 -9.19
CA ASN A 106 -10.38 25.37 -9.67
C ASN A 106 -10.94 24.03 -9.19
N VAL A 107 -11.06 23.04 -10.08
CA VAL A 107 -11.38 21.67 -9.68
C VAL A 107 -10.23 20.75 -10.04
N ILE A 108 -9.71 20.03 -9.05
CA ILE A 108 -8.61 19.08 -9.24
C ILE A 108 -9.18 17.66 -9.23
N VAL A 109 -9.18 17.03 -10.40
CA VAL A 109 -9.55 15.61 -10.55
C VAL A 109 -8.31 14.76 -10.33
N THR A 110 -8.27 14.03 -9.21
CA THR A 110 -7.13 13.15 -8.90
C THR A 110 -7.45 11.71 -9.27
N ILE A 111 -6.73 11.17 -10.25
CA ILE A 111 -6.90 9.78 -10.71
C ILE A 111 -5.94 8.85 -9.98
N SER A 112 -6.49 7.83 -9.32
CA SER A 112 -5.74 6.83 -8.56
C SER A 112 -6.32 5.41 -8.74
N SER A 113 -5.65 4.41 -8.18
CA SER A 113 -6.18 3.03 -8.14
C SER A 113 -6.99 2.74 -6.88
N ASP A 114 -7.89 1.76 -6.97
CA ASP A 114 -8.59 1.22 -5.80
C ASP A 114 -7.71 0.23 -5.03
N ARG A 115 -6.86 -0.50 -5.76
CA ARG A 115 -5.96 -1.52 -5.21
C ARG A 115 -4.62 -0.92 -4.77
N GLY A 116 -4.01 -1.56 -3.78
CA GLY A 116 -2.64 -1.27 -3.34
C GLY A 116 -1.58 -2.01 -4.17
N LEU A 117 -0.36 -2.11 -3.61
CA LEU A 117 0.80 -2.78 -4.23
C LEU A 117 1.27 -2.16 -5.56
N CYS A 118 0.94 -0.89 -5.80
CA CYS A 118 1.30 -0.11 -6.98
C CYS A 118 2.60 0.71 -6.81
N GLY A 119 3.38 0.46 -5.77
CA GLY A 119 4.51 1.31 -5.40
C GLY A 119 4.08 2.76 -5.14
N GLY A 120 4.84 3.72 -5.70
CA GLY A 120 4.64 5.16 -5.49
C GLY A 120 3.65 5.85 -6.43
N ILE A 121 2.95 5.13 -7.30
CA ILE A 121 2.08 5.72 -8.35
C ILE A 121 0.99 6.62 -7.74
N ASN A 122 0.23 6.09 -6.78
CA ASN A 122 -0.87 6.84 -6.15
C ASN A 122 -0.35 8.01 -5.29
N SER A 123 0.72 7.80 -4.53
CA SER A 123 1.31 8.84 -3.70
C SER A 123 1.87 9.99 -4.53
N THR A 124 2.41 9.71 -5.73
CA THR A 124 2.92 10.74 -6.64
C THR A 124 1.77 11.59 -7.19
N ALA A 125 0.66 10.96 -7.61
CA ALA A 125 -0.54 11.68 -8.06
C ALA A 125 -1.09 12.61 -6.94
N VAL A 126 -1.24 12.08 -5.72
CA VAL A 126 -1.71 12.88 -4.57
C VAL A 126 -0.74 14.01 -4.23
N LYS A 127 0.57 13.78 -4.29
CA LYS A 127 1.58 14.82 -4.05
C LYS A 127 1.43 15.98 -5.05
N ILE A 128 1.18 15.68 -6.31
CA ILE A 128 1.00 16.70 -7.36
C ILE A 128 -0.32 17.42 -7.21
N SER A 129 -1.41 16.71 -6.89
CA SER A 129 -2.70 17.34 -6.58
C SER A 129 -2.57 18.33 -5.42
N ARG A 130 -1.84 17.97 -4.36
CA ARG A 130 -1.55 18.88 -3.25
C ARG A 130 -0.68 20.07 -3.67
N ALA A 131 0.30 19.86 -4.54
CA ALA A 131 1.13 20.94 -5.06
C ALA A 131 0.30 21.93 -5.88
N LEU A 132 -0.59 21.45 -6.76
CA LEU A 132 -1.51 22.27 -7.54
C LEU A 132 -2.45 23.07 -6.64
N ARG A 133 -3.00 22.45 -5.58
CA ARG A 133 -3.81 23.16 -4.61
C ARG A 133 -3.03 24.29 -3.94
N LYS A 134 -1.78 24.06 -3.53
CA LYS A 134 -0.95 25.09 -2.92
C LYS A 134 -0.65 26.25 -3.88
N LEU A 135 -0.39 25.95 -5.15
CA LEU A 135 -0.15 26.97 -6.18
C LEU A 135 -1.39 27.83 -6.44
N ASN A 136 -2.57 27.22 -6.39
CA ASN A 136 -3.85 27.89 -6.61
C ASN A 136 -4.52 28.36 -5.31
N SER A 137 -3.82 28.33 -4.18
CA SER A 137 -4.34 28.84 -2.92
C SER A 137 -4.22 30.36 -2.90
N GLY A 138 -5.35 31.05 -2.80
CA GLY A 138 -5.43 32.51 -2.68
C GLY A 138 -6.71 32.94 -1.96
N PRO A 139 -6.79 34.17 -1.42
CA PRO A 139 -7.92 34.64 -0.62
C PRO A 139 -9.27 34.63 -1.38
N GLU A 140 -9.25 34.76 -2.71
CA GLU A 140 -10.45 34.70 -3.56
C GLU A 140 -10.56 33.42 -4.39
N LYS A 141 -9.68 32.43 -4.17
CA LYS A 141 -9.61 31.22 -4.99
C LYS A 141 -10.20 30.03 -4.26
N GLU A 142 -11.28 29.50 -4.81
CA GLU A 142 -11.86 28.25 -4.36
C GLU A 142 -11.24 27.10 -5.15
N THR A 143 -10.72 26.10 -4.45
CA THR A 143 -10.27 24.87 -5.09
C THR A 143 -11.06 23.70 -4.50
N LYS A 144 -11.56 22.82 -5.35
CA LYS A 144 -12.27 21.61 -4.94
C LYS A 144 -11.56 20.37 -5.50
N TYR A 145 -11.76 19.24 -4.84
CA TYR A 145 -11.24 17.95 -5.27
C TYR A 145 -12.36 17.02 -5.71
N VAL A 146 -12.18 16.42 -6.89
CA VAL A 146 -12.92 15.24 -7.30
C VAL A 146 -11.94 14.07 -7.33
N ILE A 147 -12.27 13.00 -6.62
CA ILE A 147 -11.34 11.89 -6.44
C ILE A 147 -11.85 10.66 -7.19
N LEU A 148 -11.01 10.12 -8.08
CA LEU A 148 -11.25 8.82 -8.71
C LEU A 148 -10.31 7.80 -8.07
N GLY A 149 -10.89 6.84 -7.36
CA GLY A 149 -10.20 5.73 -6.71
C GLY A 149 -10.03 5.87 -5.20
N GLU A 150 -10.11 4.72 -4.51
CA GLU A 150 -10.10 4.66 -3.04
C GLU A 150 -8.76 5.11 -2.42
N LYS A 151 -7.62 4.89 -3.10
CA LYS A 151 -6.30 5.21 -2.51
C LYS A 151 -6.01 6.70 -2.43
N ALA A 152 -6.41 7.51 -3.42
CA ALA A 152 -6.30 8.96 -3.29
C ALA A 152 -7.24 9.49 -2.21
N LYS A 153 -8.46 8.96 -2.10
CA LYS A 153 -9.43 9.34 -1.07
C LYS A 153 -8.84 9.14 0.33
N ALA A 154 -8.30 7.96 0.60
CA ALA A 154 -7.69 7.65 1.89
C ALA A 154 -6.49 8.57 2.25
N GLN A 155 -5.75 9.08 1.27
CA GLN A 155 -4.62 9.99 1.50
C GLN A 155 -5.05 11.46 1.61
N LEU A 156 -6.05 11.89 0.85
CA LEU A 156 -6.52 13.28 0.83
C LEU A 156 -7.49 13.61 1.96
N ILE A 157 -8.25 12.62 2.46
CA ILE A 157 -9.23 12.83 3.53
C ILE A 157 -8.60 13.32 4.84
N ARG A 158 -7.30 13.07 5.06
CA ARG A 158 -6.59 13.53 6.25
C ARG A 158 -6.29 15.04 6.21
N ASP A 159 -6.00 15.55 5.02
CA ASP A 159 -5.44 16.91 4.86
C ASP A 159 -6.48 17.90 4.29
N SER A 160 -7.40 17.44 3.44
CA SER A 160 -8.30 18.30 2.66
C SER A 160 -9.73 17.80 2.65
N LYS A 161 -10.22 17.25 3.77
CA LYS A 161 -11.58 16.68 3.86
C LYS A 161 -12.69 17.65 3.44
N ARG A 162 -12.54 18.94 3.77
CA ARG A 162 -13.54 19.98 3.53
C ARG A 162 -13.66 20.35 2.05
N ASP A 163 -12.59 20.15 1.29
CA ASP A 163 -12.52 20.53 -0.13
C ASP A 163 -12.89 19.37 -1.07
N ILE A 164 -13.24 18.20 -0.54
CA ILE A 164 -13.62 17.03 -1.36
C ILE A 164 -15.12 17.12 -1.62
N GLU A 165 -15.49 17.33 -2.89
CA GLU A 165 -16.87 17.31 -3.39
C GLU A 165 -17.44 15.90 -3.32
N PHE A 166 -16.84 15.00 -4.11
CA PHE A 166 -17.20 13.59 -4.10
C PHE A 166 -16.04 12.70 -4.52
N SER A 167 -16.17 11.42 -4.21
CA SER A 167 -15.20 10.38 -4.53
C SER A 167 -15.90 9.22 -5.21
N ILE A 168 -15.41 8.80 -6.37
CA ILE A 168 -15.90 7.60 -7.06
C ILE A 168 -14.89 6.48 -6.86
N THR A 169 -15.39 5.30 -6.54
CA THR A 169 -14.58 4.10 -6.24
C THR A 169 -15.04 2.95 -7.11
N ASP A 170 -14.25 1.87 -7.16
CA ASP A 170 -14.59 0.61 -7.85
C ASP A 170 -14.70 0.68 -9.38
N LEU A 171 -14.13 1.72 -10.00
CA LEU A 171 -14.08 1.88 -11.46
C LEU A 171 -13.29 0.77 -12.17
N GLN A 172 -12.40 0.09 -11.44
CA GLN A 172 -11.46 -0.89 -11.99
C GLN A 172 -11.94 -2.34 -11.87
N LYS A 173 -13.15 -2.59 -11.34
CA LYS A 173 -13.71 -3.95 -11.24
C LYS A 173 -13.98 -4.56 -12.61
N ASN A 174 -14.54 -3.76 -13.52
CA ASN A 174 -14.81 -4.14 -14.91
C ASN A 174 -13.81 -3.43 -15.86
N PRO A 175 -13.60 -3.93 -17.09
CA PRO A 175 -12.85 -3.18 -18.08
C PRO A 175 -13.51 -1.82 -18.31
N LEU A 176 -12.74 -0.74 -18.13
CA LEU A 176 -13.21 0.63 -18.33
C LEU A 176 -13.81 0.81 -19.73
N ASN A 177 -14.99 1.43 -19.77
CA ASN A 177 -15.69 1.75 -21.00
C ASN A 177 -15.96 3.27 -21.09
N TYR A 178 -16.05 3.79 -22.31
CA TYR A 178 -16.29 5.22 -22.55
C TYR A 178 -17.60 5.69 -21.92
N THR A 179 -18.69 4.92 -22.04
CA THR A 179 -20.00 5.24 -21.48
C THR A 179 -19.95 5.44 -19.96
N GLN A 180 -19.14 4.65 -19.24
CA GLN A 180 -18.98 4.82 -17.80
C GLN A 180 -18.32 6.17 -17.50
N VAL A 181 -17.24 6.51 -18.22
CA VAL A 181 -16.53 7.79 -18.04
C VAL A 181 -17.41 8.98 -18.43
N ALA A 182 -18.26 8.84 -19.45
CA ALA A 182 -19.20 9.88 -19.86
C ALA A 182 -20.21 10.21 -18.74
N VAL A 183 -20.78 9.20 -18.08
CA VAL A 183 -21.67 9.42 -16.92
C VAL A 183 -20.93 10.15 -15.80
N LEU A 184 -19.68 9.78 -15.52
CA LEU A 184 -18.88 10.49 -14.50
C LEU A 184 -18.58 11.94 -14.90
N ALA A 185 -18.36 12.20 -16.19
CA ALA A 185 -18.14 13.54 -16.69
C ALA A 185 -19.41 14.40 -16.54
N ASP A 186 -20.58 13.83 -16.86
CA ASP A 186 -21.87 14.50 -16.65
C ASP A 186 -22.12 14.80 -15.17
N ASP A 187 -21.76 13.88 -14.26
CA ASP A 187 -21.88 14.10 -12.82
C ASP A 187 -20.93 15.20 -12.32
N ILE A 188 -19.71 15.30 -12.89
CA ILE A 188 -18.78 16.40 -12.57
C ILE A 188 -19.35 17.74 -13.05
N LEU A 189 -19.87 17.79 -14.28
CA LEU A 189 -20.42 19.00 -14.88
C LEU A 189 -21.68 19.52 -14.16
N LYS A 190 -22.52 18.62 -13.63
CA LYS A 190 -23.75 19.00 -12.93
C LYS A 190 -23.54 19.45 -11.49
N ASN A 191 -22.62 18.80 -10.78
CA ASN A 191 -22.47 19.01 -9.34
C ASN A 191 -21.42 20.07 -9.00
N VAL A 192 -20.49 20.36 -9.91
CA VAL A 192 -19.35 21.21 -9.62
C VAL A 192 -19.24 22.35 -10.64
N GLU A 193 -19.37 23.58 -10.16
CA GLU A 193 -19.02 24.77 -10.93
C GLU A 193 -17.49 24.92 -10.97
N PHE A 194 -16.92 25.07 -12.16
CA PHE A 194 -15.48 25.25 -12.35
C PHE A 194 -15.17 26.21 -13.48
N ASP A 195 -14.10 26.99 -13.32
CA ASP A 195 -13.52 27.80 -14.39
C ASP A 195 -12.39 27.01 -15.08
N ALA A 196 -11.62 26.25 -14.28
CA ALA A 196 -10.61 25.33 -14.78
C ALA A 196 -10.67 23.96 -14.08
N LEU A 197 -10.74 22.90 -14.89
CA LEU A 197 -10.67 21.50 -14.48
C LEU A 197 -9.27 20.95 -14.75
N ARG A 198 -8.59 20.54 -13.68
CA ARG A 198 -7.20 20.05 -13.71
C ARG A 198 -7.18 18.56 -13.41
N ILE A 199 -6.91 17.74 -14.42
CA ILE A 199 -6.89 16.29 -14.30
C ILE A 199 -5.46 15.82 -14.05
N VAL A 200 -5.22 15.25 -12.87
CA VAL A 200 -3.93 14.70 -12.46
C VAL A 200 -3.94 13.19 -12.65
N PHE A 201 -3.06 12.70 -13.51
CA PHE A 201 -2.91 11.27 -13.79
C PHE A 201 -1.45 10.90 -14.10
N ASN A 202 -1.16 9.61 -14.11
CA ASN A 202 0.16 9.10 -14.50
C ASN A 202 0.13 8.67 -15.97
N LYS A 203 0.86 9.38 -16.82
CA LYS A 203 1.00 9.03 -18.24
C LYS A 203 1.97 7.85 -18.40
N PHE A 204 1.47 6.75 -18.93
CA PHE A 204 2.28 5.58 -19.25
C PHE A 204 3.27 5.90 -20.37
N HIS A 205 4.57 5.84 -20.11
CA HIS A 205 5.60 6.00 -21.13
C HIS A 205 6.25 4.66 -21.47
N SER A 206 6.65 3.90 -20.45
CA SER A 206 7.15 2.53 -20.58
C SER A 206 6.75 1.70 -19.36
N VAL A 207 7.08 0.41 -19.36
CA VAL A 207 6.84 -0.50 -18.22
C VAL A 207 7.54 -0.02 -16.94
N ILE A 208 8.59 0.78 -17.09
CA ILE A 208 9.41 1.30 -15.98
C ILE A 208 9.07 2.77 -15.69
N SER A 209 8.77 3.56 -16.73
CA SER A 209 8.57 5.00 -16.62
C SER A 209 7.09 5.39 -16.77
N PHE A 210 6.58 6.07 -15.75
CA PHE A 210 5.26 6.70 -15.72
C PHE A 210 5.45 8.14 -15.26
N VAL A 211 5.17 9.09 -16.15
CA VAL A 211 5.36 10.52 -15.87
C VAL A 211 4.05 11.09 -15.36
N PRO A 212 4.00 11.63 -14.15
CA PRO A 212 2.78 12.28 -13.69
C PRO A 212 2.53 13.54 -14.53
N THR A 213 1.33 13.65 -15.07
CA THR A 213 0.93 14.71 -15.99
C THR A 213 -0.36 15.34 -15.46
N THR A 214 -0.45 16.66 -15.61
CA THR A 214 -1.66 17.42 -15.34
C THR A 214 -2.18 17.92 -16.68
N SER A 215 -3.42 17.59 -17.01
CA SER A 215 -4.12 18.15 -18.17
C SER A 215 -5.11 19.19 -17.70
N THR A 216 -5.14 20.35 -18.35
CA THR A 216 -6.07 21.42 -18.01
C THR A 216 -7.18 21.51 -19.05
N ILE A 217 -8.42 21.60 -18.59
CA ILE A 217 -9.60 21.83 -19.41
C ILE A 217 -10.27 23.08 -18.86
N LEU A 218 -10.51 24.06 -19.72
CA LEU A 218 -11.18 25.31 -19.35
C LEU A 218 -12.68 25.16 -19.50
N SER A 219 -13.42 25.91 -18.69
CA SER A 219 -14.86 26.08 -18.88
C SER A 219 -15.14 26.73 -20.24
N PRO A 220 -16.26 26.40 -20.90
CA PRO A 220 -16.68 27.07 -22.13
C PRO A 220 -17.23 28.49 -21.93
N GLU A 221 -17.54 28.89 -20.70
CA GLU A 221 -17.93 30.27 -20.33
C GLU A 221 -16.72 31.20 -20.27
#